data_AF-Q5JGK4-F1
#
_entry.id   AF-Q5JGK4-F1
#
_cell.length_a   1.000
_cell.length_b   1.000
_cell.length_c   1.000
_cell.angle_alpha   90.00
_cell.angle_beta   90.00
_cell.angle_gamma   90.00
#
_symmetry.space_group_name_H-M   'P 1'
#
loop_
_entity.id
_entity.type
_entity.pdbx_description
1 polymer ?
#
loop_
_entity_poly.entity_id
_entity_poly.type
_entity_poly.pdbx_seq_one_letter_code
_entity_poly.pdbx_strand_id
1 'polypeptide(L)'
;MAFLSFGSKKGKVQKMLEESQFELLLQEAVKDKKIREALFELLSSNNPGVVGDALLTITNLVESNPDVVKGHFNEDTFRKILGLTESRNPYVRENAMTLAYAIVKTYPELLDKYRAWIVEELGKQLETGDKNQKGFALMIIGELGLRELSEKVREFVDVEDKVILPFEGKKWVKLGDIAKEALEKL
;
A
#
# COMPACT_ATOMS: atom_id res chain seq x y z
N MET A 1 -15.36 -19.23 21.28
CA MET A 1 -14.82 -20.30 20.42
C MET A 1 -13.38 -19.97 20.09
N ALA A 2 -12.44 -20.74 20.65
CA ALA A 2 -11.01 -20.58 20.39
C ALA A 2 -10.68 -21.33 19.10
N PHE A 3 -10.40 -20.60 18.01
CA PHE A 3 -9.78 -21.18 16.82
C PHE A 3 -8.33 -21.51 17.16
N LEU A 4 -8.09 -22.74 17.60
CA LEU A 4 -6.75 -23.35 17.62
C LEU A 4 -6.27 -23.40 16.17
N SER A 5 -5.42 -22.44 15.77
CA SER A 5 -4.81 -22.44 14.43
C SER A 5 -3.74 -23.54 14.37
N PHE A 6 -4.16 -24.74 13.97
CA PHE A 6 -3.24 -25.79 13.56
C PHE A 6 -2.44 -25.28 12.34
N GLY A 7 -1.23 -24.77 12.59
CA GLY A 7 -0.21 -24.56 11.56
C GLY A 7 -0.06 -23.17 10.95
N SER A 8 -0.31 -22.07 11.68
CA SER A 8 0.15 -20.75 11.25
C SER A 8 1.69 -20.74 11.19
N LYS A 9 2.24 -20.33 10.04
CA LYS A 9 3.69 -20.18 9.84
C LYS A 9 4.22 -18.82 10.31
N LYS A 10 3.40 -18.02 11.01
CA LYS A 10 3.73 -16.67 11.47
C LYS A 10 5.07 -16.59 12.19
N GLY A 11 5.33 -17.46 13.17
CA GLY A 11 6.60 -17.46 13.91
C GLY A 11 7.82 -17.78 13.03
N LYS A 12 7.66 -18.70 12.06
CA LYS A 12 8.73 -19.00 11.08
C LYS A 12 8.99 -17.78 10.20
N VAL A 13 7.96 -17.20 9.61
CA VAL A 13 8.09 -16.06 8.70
C VAL A 13 8.68 -14.85 9.44
N GLN A 14 8.21 -14.56 10.65
CA GLN A 14 8.76 -13.48 11.47
C GLN A 14 10.26 -13.68 11.71
N LYS A 15 10.67 -14.90 12.08
CA LYS A 15 12.09 -15.23 12.28
C LYS A 15 12.91 -15.04 11.00
N MET A 16 12.37 -15.44 9.84
CA MET A 16 13.05 -15.24 8.56
C MET A 16 13.23 -13.75 8.23
N LEU A 17 12.24 -12.90 8.53
CA LEU A 17 12.36 -11.45 8.36
C LEU A 17 13.42 -10.87 9.31
N GLU A 18 13.37 -11.23 10.59
CA GLU A 18 14.31 -10.78 11.61
C GLU A 18 15.76 -11.22 11.32
N GLU A 19 15.95 -12.40 10.72
CA GLU A 19 17.25 -12.93 10.27
C GLU A 19 17.64 -12.48 8.86
N SER A 20 16.88 -11.56 8.24
CA SER A 20 17.13 -11.03 6.88
C SER A 20 17.19 -12.10 5.78
N GLN A 21 16.48 -13.22 5.95
CA GLN A 21 16.39 -14.33 4.98
C GLN A 21 15.37 -14.03 3.86
N PHE A 22 15.44 -12.83 3.27
CA PHE A 22 14.44 -12.32 2.32
C PHE A 22 14.31 -13.17 1.06
N GLU A 23 15.43 -13.58 0.45
CA GLU A 23 15.42 -14.38 -0.78
C GLU A 23 14.76 -15.74 -0.56
N LEU A 24 15.10 -16.41 0.54
CA LEU A 24 14.51 -17.68 0.91
C LEU A 24 13.01 -17.52 1.21
N LEU A 25 12.63 -16.45 1.90
CA LEU A 25 11.24 -16.15 2.20
C LEU A 25 10.41 -15.93 0.92
N LEU A 26 10.94 -15.19 -0.06
CA LEU A 26 10.29 -15.00 -1.35
C LEU A 26 10.11 -16.33 -2.09
N GLN A 27 11.16 -17.15 -2.15
CA GLN A 27 11.10 -18.47 -2.79
C GLN A 27 10.07 -19.40 -2.13
N GLU A 28 9.99 -19.39 -0.80
CA GLU A 28 8.98 -20.16 -0.07
C GLU A 28 7.57 -19.59 -0.27
N ALA A 29 7.42 -18.27 -0.23
CA ALA A 29 6.14 -17.59 -0.37
C ALA A 29 5.49 -17.81 -1.74
N VAL A 30 6.27 -17.98 -2.82
CA VAL A 30 5.75 -18.37 -4.13
C VAL A 30 5.07 -19.74 -4.08
N LYS A 31 5.64 -20.69 -3.33
CA LYS A 31 5.20 -22.10 -3.31
C LYS A 31 4.15 -22.39 -2.24
N ASP A 32 4.17 -21.66 -1.13
CA ASP A 32 3.38 -22.00 0.06
C ASP A 32 2.40 -20.90 0.46
N LYS A 33 1.10 -21.20 0.35
CA LYS A 33 0.01 -20.31 0.76
C LYS A 33 0.09 -19.92 2.23
N LYS A 34 0.52 -20.82 3.13
CA LYS A 34 0.60 -20.54 4.57
C LYS A 34 1.70 -19.53 4.90
N ILE A 35 2.76 -19.47 4.09
CA ILE A 35 3.79 -18.43 4.20
C ILE A 35 3.21 -17.08 3.81
N ARG A 36 2.41 -17.03 2.72
CA ARG A 36 1.70 -15.81 2.32
C ARG A 36 0.70 -15.35 3.37
N GLU A 37 -0.14 -16.26 3.88
CA GLU A 37 -1.08 -15.95 4.98
C GLU A 37 -0.35 -15.36 6.18
N ALA A 38 0.78 -15.95 6.58
CA ALA A 38 1.62 -15.45 7.64
C ALA A 38 2.20 -14.04 7.37
N LEU A 39 2.62 -13.72 6.13
CA LEU A 39 3.05 -12.37 5.76
C LEU A 39 1.94 -11.33 5.98
N PHE A 40 0.71 -11.62 5.55
CA PHE A 40 -0.43 -10.72 5.74
C PHE A 40 -0.86 -10.61 7.22
N GLU A 41 -0.75 -11.69 8.00
CA GLU A 41 -0.93 -11.66 9.46
C GLU A 41 0.09 -10.73 10.15
N LEU A 42 1.34 -10.71 9.68
CA LEU A 42 2.41 -9.89 10.25
C LEU A 42 2.23 -8.39 10.02
N LEU A 43 1.36 -7.98 9.10
CA LEU A 43 0.96 -6.57 8.98
C LEU A 43 0.23 -6.03 10.23
N SER A 44 -0.20 -6.90 11.15
CA SER A 44 -0.73 -6.54 12.48
C SER A 44 0.28 -6.73 13.61
N SER A 45 1.57 -6.90 13.30
CA SER A 45 2.61 -7.02 14.33
C SER A 45 2.79 -5.68 15.07
N ASN A 46 3.11 -5.77 16.37
CA ASN A 46 3.48 -4.60 17.16
C ASN A 46 4.92 -4.13 16.87
N ASN A 47 5.72 -4.94 16.17
CA ASN A 47 7.07 -4.59 15.77
C ASN A 47 7.05 -3.90 14.39
N PRO A 48 7.36 -2.59 14.30
CA PRO A 48 7.32 -1.86 13.04
C PRO A 48 8.38 -2.34 12.02
N GLY A 49 9.51 -2.90 12.47
CA GLY A 49 10.49 -3.51 11.56
C GLY A 49 9.89 -4.69 10.82
N VAL A 50 9.27 -5.61 11.56
CA VAL A 50 8.57 -6.78 11.01
C VAL A 50 7.43 -6.38 10.07
N VAL A 51 6.66 -5.34 10.42
CA VAL A 51 5.60 -4.83 9.53
C VAL A 51 6.19 -4.28 8.24
N GLY A 52 7.24 -3.46 8.31
CA GLY A 52 7.91 -2.89 7.14
C GLY A 52 8.52 -3.96 6.23
N ASP A 53 9.20 -4.95 6.81
CA ASP A 53 9.81 -6.05 6.08
C ASP A 53 8.76 -6.97 5.43
N ALA A 54 7.62 -7.18 6.10
CA ALA A 54 6.48 -7.90 5.53
C ALA A 54 5.87 -7.12 4.36
N LEU A 55 5.66 -5.81 4.50
CA LEU A 55 5.16 -4.95 3.41
C LEU A 55 6.10 -5.02 2.20
N LEU A 56 7.41 -4.85 2.40
CA LEU A 56 8.42 -4.94 1.35
C LEU A 56 8.41 -6.30 0.66
N THR A 57 8.32 -7.38 1.44
CA THR A 57 8.26 -8.75 0.89
C THR A 57 6.99 -8.96 0.06
N ILE A 58 5.84 -8.44 0.50
CA ILE A 58 4.58 -8.53 -0.25
C ILE A 58 4.68 -7.70 -1.53
N THR A 59 5.28 -6.50 -1.50
CA THR A 59 5.52 -5.69 -2.71
C THR A 59 6.32 -6.47 -3.73
N ASN A 60 7.44 -7.08 -3.33
CA ASN A 60 8.25 -7.90 -4.22
C ASN A 60 7.46 -9.07 -4.81
N LEU A 61 6.54 -9.69 -4.05
CA LEU A 61 5.67 -10.76 -4.57
C LEU A 61 4.63 -10.23 -5.56
N VAL A 62 4.06 -9.05 -5.32
CA VAL A 62 3.13 -8.40 -6.27
C VAL A 62 3.84 -8.13 -7.59
N GLU A 63 5.07 -7.62 -7.56
CA GLU A 63 5.82 -7.25 -8.76
C GLU A 63 6.36 -8.47 -9.53
N SER A 64 6.82 -9.51 -8.82
CA SER A 64 7.48 -10.65 -9.45
C SER A 64 6.56 -11.85 -9.73
N ASN A 65 5.55 -12.07 -8.89
CA ASN A 65 4.69 -13.26 -8.92
C ASN A 65 3.23 -12.87 -8.59
N PRO A 66 2.60 -11.94 -9.32
CA PRO A 66 1.34 -11.32 -8.92
C PRO A 66 0.21 -12.32 -8.61
N ASP A 67 0.07 -13.35 -9.44
CA ASP A 67 -1.01 -14.33 -9.31
C ASP A 67 -1.03 -15.09 -7.97
N VAL A 68 0.13 -15.26 -7.33
CA VAL A 68 0.22 -16.02 -6.07
C VAL A 68 -0.32 -15.24 -4.87
N VAL A 69 -0.33 -13.90 -4.95
CA VAL A 69 -0.78 -13.00 -3.88
C VAL A 69 -2.12 -12.34 -4.19
N LYS A 70 -2.56 -12.30 -5.44
CA LYS A 70 -3.84 -11.68 -5.86
C LYS A 70 -5.02 -12.06 -4.97
N GLY A 71 -5.16 -13.34 -4.63
CA GLY A 71 -6.26 -13.85 -3.79
C GLY A 71 -6.22 -13.41 -2.31
N HIS A 72 -5.14 -12.78 -1.85
CA HIS A 72 -5.02 -12.24 -0.50
C HIS A 72 -5.47 -10.78 -0.39
N PHE A 73 -5.58 -10.06 -1.52
CA PHE A 73 -6.05 -8.68 -1.52
C PHE A 73 -7.58 -8.65 -1.57
N ASN A 74 -8.19 -8.66 -0.40
CA ASN A 74 -9.60 -8.34 -0.20
C ASN A 74 -9.73 -6.93 0.39
N GLU A 75 -10.98 -6.49 0.59
CA GLU A 75 -11.29 -5.17 1.14
C GLU A 75 -10.56 -4.89 2.47
N ASP A 76 -10.62 -5.82 3.43
CA ASP A 76 -9.99 -5.68 4.75
C ASP A 76 -8.47 -5.52 4.64
N THR A 77 -7.86 -6.29 3.75
CA THR A 77 -6.41 -6.25 3.52
C THR A 77 -6.00 -4.92 2.91
N PHE A 78 -6.75 -4.43 1.92
CA PHE A 78 -6.46 -3.16 1.29
C PHE A 78 -6.72 -1.97 2.23
N ARG A 79 -7.81 -2.00 3.01
CA ARG A 79 -8.08 -1.04 4.11
C ARG A 79 -6.91 -0.98 5.09
N LYS A 80 -6.39 -2.14 5.49
CA LYS A 80 -5.25 -2.24 6.39
C LYS A 80 -3.99 -1.62 5.78
N ILE A 81 -3.69 -1.92 4.52
CA ILE A 81 -2.52 -1.37 3.82
C ILE A 81 -2.63 0.15 3.71
N LEU A 82 -3.79 0.68 3.30
CA LEU A 82 -4.02 2.13 3.26
C LEU A 82 -3.86 2.77 4.65
N GLY A 83 -4.40 2.16 5.70
CA GLY A 83 -4.21 2.66 7.08
C GLY A 83 -2.74 2.68 7.51
N LEU A 84 -1.91 1.74 7.03
CA LEU A 84 -0.46 1.74 7.32
C LEU A 84 0.28 2.90 6.63
N THR A 85 -0.28 3.52 5.59
CA THR A 85 0.26 4.76 4.99
C THR A 85 0.16 5.97 5.92
N GLU A 86 -0.62 5.86 7.00
CA GLU A 86 -0.72 6.88 8.05
C GLU A 86 0.20 6.59 9.24
N SER A 87 1.01 5.52 9.16
CA SER A 87 1.91 5.16 10.24
C SER A 87 2.87 6.30 10.58
N ARG A 88 3.07 6.51 11.89
CA ARG A 88 4.10 7.43 12.39
C ARG A 88 5.51 6.91 12.10
N ASN A 89 5.68 5.60 11.94
CA ASN A 89 6.95 5.00 11.57
C ASN A 89 7.19 5.19 10.06
N PRO A 90 8.23 5.93 9.64
CA PRO A 90 8.49 6.21 8.22
C PRO A 90 8.70 4.94 7.40
N TYR A 91 9.40 3.94 7.94
CA TYR A 91 9.68 2.69 7.24
C TYR A 91 8.40 1.90 6.94
N VAL A 92 7.47 1.83 7.89
CA VAL A 92 6.15 1.22 7.67
C VAL A 92 5.34 2.03 6.65
N ARG A 93 5.29 3.36 6.84
CA ARG A 93 4.51 4.26 5.98
C ARG A 93 4.96 4.19 4.52
N GLU A 94 6.25 4.29 4.27
CA GLU A 94 6.81 4.29 2.91
C GLU A 94 6.60 2.94 2.23
N ASN A 95 6.85 1.83 2.91
CA ASN A 95 6.59 0.50 2.35
C ASN A 95 5.10 0.25 2.11
N ALA A 96 4.21 0.80 2.95
CA ALA A 96 2.76 0.72 2.73
C ALA A 96 2.33 1.51 1.50
N MET A 97 2.89 2.71 1.29
CA MET A 97 2.65 3.51 0.07
C MET A 97 3.14 2.76 -1.17
N THR A 98 4.34 2.17 -1.12
CA THR A 98 4.88 1.38 -2.23
C THR A 98 4.00 0.17 -2.54
N LEU A 99 3.58 -0.58 -1.53
CA LEU A 99 2.70 -1.74 -1.72
C LEU A 99 1.34 -1.32 -2.30
N ALA A 100 0.71 -0.29 -1.73
CA ALA A 100 -0.58 0.21 -2.22
C ALA A 100 -0.49 0.64 -3.69
N TYR A 101 0.58 1.34 -4.07
CA TYR A 101 0.81 1.74 -5.45
C TYR A 101 1.05 0.55 -6.38
N ALA A 102 1.83 -0.45 -5.93
CA ALA A 102 2.04 -1.68 -6.70
C ALA A 102 0.73 -2.44 -6.93
N ILE A 103 -0.15 -2.53 -5.92
CA ILE A 103 -1.47 -3.14 -6.05
C ILE A 103 -2.32 -2.39 -7.08
N VAL A 104 -2.36 -1.05 -7.01
CA VAL A 104 -3.12 -0.22 -7.96
C VAL A 104 -2.68 -0.45 -9.39
N LYS A 105 -1.37 -0.53 -9.64
CA LYS A 105 -0.84 -0.79 -10.98
C LYS A 105 -1.08 -2.21 -11.48
N THR A 106 -1.06 -3.19 -10.57
CA THR A 106 -1.07 -4.61 -10.94
C THR A 106 -2.47 -5.20 -11.01
N TYR A 107 -3.41 -4.69 -10.20
CA TYR A 107 -4.78 -5.21 -10.09
C TYR A 107 -5.85 -4.10 -10.12
N PRO A 108 -5.87 -3.20 -11.12
CA PRO A 108 -6.87 -2.13 -11.17
C PRO A 108 -8.32 -2.69 -11.11
N GLU A 109 -8.58 -3.83 -11.75
CA GLU A 109 -9.90 -4.48 -11.78
C GLU A 109 -10.36 -5.04 -10.44
N LEU A 110 -9.42 -5.34 -9.54
CA LEU A 110 -9.73 -5.75 -8.17
C LEU A 110 -10.31 -4.58 -7.38
N LEU A 111 -9.79 -3.38 -7.63
CA LEU A 111 -10.12 -2.17 -6.89
C LEU A 111 -11.43 -1.54 -7.33
N ASP A 112 -11.88 -1.80 -8.56
CA ASP A 112 -13.20 -1.38 -9.05
C ASP A 112 -14.35 -1.84 -8.13
N LYS A 113 -14.22 -3.04 -7.55
CA LYS A 113 -15.21 -3.59 -6.60
C LYS A 113 -15.32 -2.77 -5.32
N TYR A 114 -14.26 -2.05 -4.96
CA TYR A 114 -14.14 -1.27 -3.74
C TYR A 114 -14.11 0.24 -4.01
N ARG A 115 -14.39 0.64 -5.25
CA ARG A 115 -14.23 2.01 -5.75
C ARG A 115 -14.95 3.05 -4.89
N ALA A 116 -16.18 2.77 -4.45
CA ALA A 116 -16.96 3.69 -3.62
C ALA A 116 -16.24 4.02 -2.30
N TRP A 117 -15.72 3.01 -1.61
CA TRP A 117 -14.98 3.22 -0.38
C TRP A 117 -13.59 3.82 -0.64
N ILE A 118 -12.89 3.43 -1.71
CA ILE A 118 -11.60 4.04 -2.08
C ILE A 118 -11.77 5.54 -2.32
N VAL A 119 -12.82 5.94 -3.03
CA VAL A 119 -13.17 7.36 -3.25
C VAL A 119 -13.39 8.09 -1.93
N GLU A 120 -14.13 7.48 -0.99
CA GLU A 120 -14.37 8.05 0.33
C GLU A 120 -13.06 8.24 1.12
N GLU A 121 -12.22 7.21 1.21
CA GLU A 121 -10.98 7.25 1.99
C GLU A 121 -9.96 8.23 1.40
N LEU A 122 -9.77 8.21 0.09
CA LEU A 122 -8.86 9.14 -0.58
C LEU A 122 -9.37 10.58 -0.50
N GLY A 123 -10.69 10.79 -0.59
CA GLY A 123 -11.31 12.09 -0.38
C GLY A 123 -11.04 12.65 1.02
N LYS A 124 -11.21 11.82 2.04
CA LYS A 124 -10.86 12.17 3.43
C LYS A 124 -9.36 12.45 3.60
N GLN A 125 -8.50 11.65 2.97
CA GLN A 125 -7.05 11.84 3.02
C GLN A 125 -6.63 13.16 2.36
N LEU A 126 -7.28 13.59 1.27
CA LEU A 126 -7.08 14.92 0.68
C LEU A 126 -7.48 16.05 1.63
N GLU A 127 -8.54 15.87 2.42
CA GLU A 127 -8.99 16.88 3.39
C GLU A 127 -8.05 16.96 4.60
N THR A 128 -7.83 15.83 5.29
CA THR A 128 -7.24 15.80 6.64
C THR A 128 -5.79 15.33 6.68
N GLY A 129 -5.26 14.75 5.59
CA GLY A 129 -3.91 14.22 5.56
C GLY A 129 -2.82 15.30 5.64
N ASP A 130 -1.62 14.91 6.04
CA ASP A 130 -0.43 15.76 5.87
C ASP A 130 -0.07 15.90 4.38
N LYS A 131 0.84 16.82 4.06
CA LYS A 131 1.23 17.07 2.66
C LYS A 131 1.69 15.81 1.91
N ASN A 132 2.42 14.89 2.54
CA ASN A 132 2.88 13.67 1.88
C ASN A 132 1.71 12.70 1.67
N GLN A 133 0.81 12.58 2.64
CA GLN A 133 -0.41 11.79 2.52
C GLN A 133 -1.30 12.33 1.41
N LYS A 134 -1.48 13.65 1.31
CA LYS A 134 -2.23 14.28 0.20
C LYS A 134 -1.55 14.02 -1.14
N GLY A 135 -0.24 14.17 -1.22
CA GLY A 135 0.53 13.87 -2.43
C GLY A 135 0.38 12.43 -2.89
N PHE A 136 0.42 11.48 -1.94
CA PHE A 136 0.17 10.07 -2.23
C PHE A 136 -1.28 9.82 -2.69
N ALA A 137 -2.27 10.42 -2.02
CA ALA A 137 -3.67 10.28 -2.42
C ALA A 137 -3.92 10.80 -3.84
N LEU A 138 -3.37 11.97 -4.21
CA LEU A 138 -3.44 12.52 -5.57
C LEU A 138 -2.88 11.54 -6.61
N MET A 139 -1.75 10.89 -6.31
CA MET A 139 -1.19 9.88 -7.22
C MET A 139 -2.15 8.71 -7.42
N ILE A 140 -2.69 8.13 -6.33
CA ILE A 140 -3.60 6.98 -6.40
C ILE A 140 -4.88 7.35 -7.15
N ILE A 141 -5.42 8.56 -6.93
CA ILE A 141 -6.60 9.08 -7.63
C ILE A 141 -6.38 9.10 -9.14
N GLY A 142 -5.22 9.60 -9.59
CA GLY A 142 -4.87 9.64 -11.01
C GLY A 142 -4.71 8.25 -11.61
N GLU A 143 -3.97 7.34 -10.95
CA GLU A 143 -3.77 5.98 -11.48
C GLU A 143 -5.08 5.17 -11.58
N LEU A 144 -6.05 5.44 -10.70
CA LEU A 144 -7.35 4.76 -10.71
C LEU A 144 -8.43 5.49 -11.52
N GLY A 145 -8.15 6.65 -12.10
CA GLY A 145 -9.15 7.42 -12.87
C GLY A 145 -10.39 7.80 -12.05
N LEU A 146 -10.21 8.21 -10.79
CA LEU A 146 -11.33 8.51 -9.87
C LEU A 146 -11.93 9.90 -10.13
N ARG A 147 -12.73 10.01 -11.20
CA ARG A 147 -13.40 11.26 -11.64
C ARG A 147 -14.25 11.93 -10.56
N GLU A 148 -14.77 11.16 -9.61
CA GLU A 148 -15.55 11.63 -8.46
C GLU A 148 -14.78 12.62 -7.60
N LEU A 149 -13.45 12.51 -7.57
CA LEU A 149 -12.57 13.36 -6.78
C LEU A 149 -11.97 14.51 -7.59
N SER A 150 -12.34 14.68 -8.86
CA SER A 150 -11.77 15.70 -9.76
C SER A 150 -11.81 17.11 -9.18
N GLU A 151 -12.94 17.54 -8.61
CA GLU A 151 -13.07 18.87 -8.00
C GLU A 151 -12.16 19.04 -6.79
N LYS A 152 -12.02 18.01 -5.95
CA LYS A 152 -11.08 18.02 -4.82
C LYS A 152 -9.63 18.05 -5.28
N VAL A 153 -9.29 17.36 -6.37
CA VAL A 153 -7.95 17.40 -6.96
C VAL A 153 -7.63 18.81 -7.47
N ARG A 154 -8.59 19.52 -8.07
CA ARG A 154 -8.40 20.89 -8.58
C ARG A 154 -7.97 21.88 -7.50
N GLU A 155 -8.42 21.70 -6.25
CA GLU A 155 -8.02 22.54 -5.11
C GLU A 155 -6.51 22.53 -4.86
N PHE A 156 -5.78 21.52 -5.37
CA PHE A 156 -4.34 21.37 -5.18
C PHE A 156 -3.48 21.94 -6.31
N VAL A 157 -4.04 22.29 -7.47
CA VAL A 157 -3.29 22.63 -8.70
C VAL A 157 -2.29 23.76 -8.53
N ASP A 158 -2.60 24.72 -7.65
CA ASP A 158 -1.76 25.89 -7.35
C ASP A 158 -1.02 25.78 -6.00
N VAL A 159 -1.03 24.59 -5.37
CA VAL A 159 -0.35 24.36 -4.09
C VAL A 159 1.15 24.11 -4.31
N GLU A 160 1.93 25.03 -3.76
CA GLU A 160 3.40 25.08 -3.88
C GLU A 160 4.14 24.19 -2.87
N ASP A 161 3.44 23.61 -1.90
CA ASP A 161 4.03 22.74 -0.87
C ASP A 161 4.74 21.54 -1.50
N LYS A 162 6.00 21.35 -1.09
CA LYS A 162 6.82 20.22 -1.54
C LYS A 162 6.63 19.00 -0.67
N VAL A 163 6.44 17.86 -1.34
CA VAL A 163 6.30 16.54 -0.73
C VAL A 163 7.51 15.65 -1.01
N ILE A 164 7.67 14.62 -0.19
CA ILE A 164 8.66 13.57 -0.38
C ILE A 164 7.90 12.26 -0.36
N LEU A 165 7.77 11.63 -1.52
CA LEU A 165 7.15 10.32 -1.67
C LEU A 165 8.22 9.26 -2.00
N PRO A 166 8.01 7.99 -1.63
CA PRO A 166 8.96 6.91 -1.86
C PRO A 166 8.99 6.41 -3.32
N PHE A 167 8.70 7.27 -4.29
CA PHE A 167 8.66 6.93 -5.71
C PHE A 167 9.72 7.70 -6.49
N GLU A 168 10.22 7.08 -7.55
CA GLU A 168 11.18 7.71 -8.46
C GLU A 168 10.62 9.02 -9.02
N GLY A 169 11.44 10.08 -9.01
CA GLY A 169 11.02 11.40 -9.47
C GLY A 169 10.01 12.14 -8.57
N LYS A 170 9.61 11.59 -7.41
CA LYS A 170 8.61 12.19 -6.50
C LYS A 170 9.19 12.72 -5.19
N LYS A 171 10.49 13.04 -5.18
CA LYS A 171 11.16 13.73 -4.06
C LYS A 171 11.20 15.24 -4.32
N TRP A 172 10.71 16.02 -3.36
CA TRP A 172 10.67 17.49 -3.42
C TRP A 172 9.80 18.07 -4.56
N VAL A 173 8.75 17.34 -4.94
CA VAL A 173 7.78 17.75 -5.97
C VAL A 173 6.66 18.55 -5.33
N LYS A 174 6.14 19.55 -6.03
CA LYS A 174 5.00 20.35 -5.54
C LYS A 174 3.72 19.52 -5.58
N LEU A 175 2.83 19.71 -4.61
CA LEU A 175 1.50 19.11 -4.65
C LEU A 175 0.73 19.47 -5.91
N GLY A 176 0.83 20.73 -6.38
CA GLY A 176 0.18 21.16 -7.61
C GLY A 176 0.65 20.44 -8.87
N ASP A 177 1.92 20.05 -8.94
CA ASP A 177 2.44 19.28 -10.08
C ASP A 177 1.87 17.85 -10.08
N ILE A 178 1.74 17.24 -8.90
CA ILE A 178 1.10 15.93 -8.75
C ILE A 178 -0.40 16.02 -9.06
N ALA A 179 -1.08 17.08 -8.62
CA ALA A 179 -2.49 17.30 -8.91
C ALA A 179 -2.76 17.47 -10.40
N LYS A 180 -1.91 18.21 -11.12
CA LYS A 180 -1.99 18.37 -12.59
C LYS A 180 -1.84 17.01 -13.29
N GLU A 181 -0.82 16.23 -12.93
CA GLU A 181 -0.64 14.89 -13.49
C GLU A 181 -1.84 13.97 -13.17
N ALA A 182 -2.41 14.08 -11.96
CA ALA A 182 -3.59 13.31 -11.61
C ALA A 182 -4.79 13.67 -12.49
N LEU A 183 -5.05 14.98 -12.71
CA LEU A 183 -6.14 15.46 -13.58
C LEU A 183 -5.98 15.02 -15.04
N GLU A 184 -4.76 14.91 -15.55
CA GLU A 184 -4.49 14.40 -16.91
C GLU A 184 -4.89 12.92 -17.09
N LYS A 185 -4.93 12.15 -15.98
CA LYS A 185 -5.29 10.73 -15.99
C LYS A 185 -6.78 10.46 -15.69
N LEU A 186 -7.55 11.47 -15.27
CA LEU A 186 -8.98 11.33 -14.93
C LEU A 186 -9.89 11.15 -16.16
#